data_AF-A0A4W6DZE7-F1
#
_entry.id   AF-A0A4W6DZE7-F1
#
_cell.length_a   1.000
_cell.length_b   1.000
_cell.length_c   1.000
_cell.angle_alpha   90.00
_cell.angle_beta   90.00
_cell.angle_gamma   90.00
#
_symmetry.space_group_name_H-M   'P 1'
#
loop_
_entity.id
_entity.type
_entity.pdbx_description
1 polymer ?
#
loop_
_entity_poly.entity_id
_entity_poly.type
_entity_poly.pdbx_seq_one_letter_code
_entity_poly.pdbx_strand_id
1 'polypeptide(L)'
;FISSVYFLYQVSLHVFVCLLGLVVLCHSDCFFQQLVIKDLRNPPNGCEDKDGKQHNFGSKWVRDCMQCSCTTEGLSCCNMIPDTGIVDISEECELVVNKETCSAKVVLKSDKTKECNPN
;
A
#
# COMPACT_ATOMS: atom_id res chain seq x y z
N PHE A 1 -44.08 -12.23 17.78
CA PHE A 1 -43.55 -10.86 17.93
C PHE A 1 -42.11 -10.84 18.39
N ILE A 2 -41.79 -11.33 19.59
CA ILE A 2 -40.41 -11.31 20.13
C ILE A 2 -39.41 -12.10 19.24
N SER A 3 -39.74 -13.33 18.81
CA SER A 3 -38.87 -14.10 17.88
C SER A 3 -38.71 -13.47 16.50
N SER A 4 -39.72 -12.76 16.00
CA SER A 4 -39.65 -12.07 14.70
C SER A 4 -38.71 -10.86 14.77
N VAL A 5 -38.71 -10.14 15.90
CA VAL A 5 -37.77 -9.03 16.16
C VAL A 5 -36.34 -9.56 16.33
N TYR A 6 -36.15 -10.66 17.06
CA TYR A 6 -34.84 -11.31 17.19
C TYR A 6 -34.30 -11.83 15.85
N PHE A 7 -35.15 -12.42 15.01
CA PHE A 7 -34.77 -12.90 13.68
C PHE A 7 -34.35 -11.75 12.74
N LEU A 8 -35.13 -10.66 12.72
CA LEU A 8 -34.79 -9.46 11.95
C LEU A 8 -33.51 -8.79 12.45
N TYR A 9 -33.28 -8.79 13.76
CA TYR A 9 -32.05 -8.26 14.38
C TYR A 9 -30.83 -9.11 14.01
N GLN A 10 -30.95 -10.45 14.02
CA GLN A 10 -29.87 -11.37 13.68
C GLN A 10 -29.48 -11.29 12.20
N VAL A 11 -30.45 -11.15 11.29
CA VAL A 11 -30.19 -10.95 9.85
C VAL A 11 -29.53 -9.59 9.58
N SER A 12 -29.99 -8.54 10.26
CA SER A 12 -29.39 -7.20 10.18
C SER A 12 -27.92 -7.20 10.67
N LEU A 13 -27.65 -7.88 11.78
CA LEU A 13 -26.30 -8.01 12.34
C LEU A 13 -25.36 -8.76 11.37
N HIS A 14 -25.83 -9.85 10.75
CA HIS A 14 -25.04 -10.60 9.76
C HIS A 14 -24.70 -9.77 8.53
N VAL A 15 -25.67 -9.01 8.00
CA VAL A 15 -25.45 -8.11 6.86
C VAL A 15 -24.43 -7.03 7.21
N PHE A 16 -24.50 -6.47 8.42
CA PHE A 16 -23.55 -5.46 8.90
C PHE A 16 -22.13 -6.03 9.08
N VAL A 17 -22.00 -7.23 9.64
CA VAL A 17 -20.70 -7.93 9.78
C VAL A 17 -20.09 -8.25 8.42
N CYS A 18 -20.89 -8.70 7.44
CA CYS A 18 -20.43 -8.94 6.07
C CYS A 18 -19.98 -7.64 5.38
N LEU A 19 -20.70 -6.53 5.58
CA LEU A 19 -20.34 -5.21 5.05
C LEU A 19 -19.03 -4.69 5.64
N LEU A 20 -18.81 -4.87 6.95
CA LEU A 20 -17.57 -4.45 7.62
C LEU A 20 -16.37 -5.31 7.22
N GLY A 21 -16.55 -6.61 6.99
CA GLY A 21 -15.49 -7.53 6.57
C GLY A 21 -14.91 -7.22 5.18
N LEU A 22 -15.70 -6.64 4.28
CA LEU A 22 -15.26 -6.27 2.93
C LEU A 22 -14.31 -5.05 2.91
N VAL A 23 -14.29 -4.23 3.96
CA VAL A 23 -13.45 -3.02 4.03
C VAL A 23 -12.00 -3.35 4.41
N VAL A 24 -11.73 -4.56 4.90
CA VAL A 24 -10.45 -4.90 5.58
C VAL A 24 -9.33 -5.34 4.62
N LEU A 25 -9.53 -5.37 3.31
CA LEU A 25 -8.55 -5.98 2.39
C LEU A 25 -8.10 -5.04 1.26
N CYS A 26 -7.39 -3.96 1.62
CA CYS A 26 -6.42 -3.34 0.71
C CYS A 26 -5.41 -2.47 1.48
N HIS A 27 -4.45 -3.11 2.12
CA HIS A 27 -3.26 -2.45 2.70
C HIS A 27 -2.01 -2.73 1.86
N SER A 28 -2.13 -2.82 0.53
CA SER A 28 -0.96 -2.70 -0.33
C SER A 28 -0.73 -1.22 -0.59
N ASP A 29 0.37 -0.67 -0.09
CA ASP A 29 0.75 0.74 -0.23
C ASP A 29 1.33 1.01 -1.65
N CYS A 30 0.66 0.41 -2.65
CA CYS A 30 0.97 0.46 -4.06
C CYS A 30 -0.25 0.96 -4.82
N PHE A 31 -0.03 1.78 -5.83
CA PHE A 31 -1.06 2.13 -6.80
C PHE A 31 -0.61 1.80 -8.21
N PHE A 32 -1.59 1.54 -9.06
CA PHE A 32 -1.40 1.37 -10.48
C PHE A 32 -2.34 2.32 -11.22
N GLN A 33 -1.78 3.12 -12.11
CA GLN A 33 -2.51 3.98 -13.03
C GLN A 33 -2.32 3.44 -14.44
N GLN A 34 -3.40 2.91 -15.02
CA GLN A 34 -3.38 2.38 -16.38
C GLN A 34 -3.07 3.48 -17.40
N LEU A 35 -2.29 3.14 -18.42
CA LEU A 35 -2.03 4.00 -19.56
C LEU A 35 -3.30 4.15 -20.40
N VAL A 36 -3.77 5.39 -20.60
CA VAL A 36 -4.94 5.69 -21.43
C VAL A 36 -4.50 6.29 -22.76
N ILE A 37 -4.72 5.57 -23.86
CA ILE A 37 -4.45 6.05 -25.22
C ILE A 37 -5.68 6.81 -25.71
N LYS A 38 -5.62 8.14 -25.68
CA LYS A 38 -6.72 9.01 -26.16
C LYS A 38 -6.68 9.24 -27.67
N ASP A 39 -5.48 9.25 -28.25
CA ASP A 39 -5.26 9.46 -29.69
C ASP A 39 -4.33 8.37 -30.23
N LEU A 40 -4.83 7.56 -31.16
CA LEU A 40 -4.06 6.50 -31.82
C LEU A 40 -3.01 7.05 -32.80
N ARG A 41 -3.15 8.30 -33.26
CA ARG A 41 -2.17 8.94 -34.16
C ARG A 41 -1.00 9.54 -33.39
N ASN A 42 -1.20 9.86 -32.12
CA ASN A 42 -0.18 10.39 -31.22
C ASN A 42 -0.19 9.62 -29.90
N PRO A 43 0.26 8.35 -29.91
CA PRO A 43 0.29 7.55 -28.71
C PRO A 43 1.28 8.17 -27.69
N PRO A 44 0.99 8.04 -26.38
CA PRO A 44 1.92 8.45 -25.35
C PRO A 44 3.23 7.64 -25.43
N ASN A 45 4.36 8.32 -25.23
CA ASN A 45 5.69 7.69 -25.21
C ASN A 45 6.16 7.34 -23.79
N GLY A 46 5.27 7.46 -22.80
CA GLY A 46 5.60 7.33 -21.39
C GLY A 46 4.39 7.54 -20.48
N CYS A 47 4.69 7.69 -19.20
CA CYS A 47 3.72 7.93 -18.13
C CYS A 47 3.91 9.33 -17.57
N GLU A 48 2.79 9.99 -17.26
CA GLU A 48 2.79 11.24 -16.51
C GLU A 48 2.62 10.92 -15.02
N ASP A 49 3.49 11.48 -14.17
CA ASP A 49 3.34 11.38 -12.72
C ASP A 49 2.41 12.46 -12.14
N LYS A 50 2.19 12.42 -10.83
CA LYS A 50 1.29 13.36 -10.12
C LYS A 50 1.68 14.84 -10.23
N ASP A 51 2.92 15.16 -10.63
CA ASP A 51 3.38 16.54 -10.84
C ASP A 51 3.26 16.98 -12.31
N GLY A 52 2.74 16.12 -13.19
CA GLY A 52 2.75 16.38 -14.63
C GLY A 52 4.08 16.06 -15.31
N LYS A 53 5.04 15.42 -14.61
CA LYS A 53 6.34 15.08 -15.21
C LYS A 53 6.19 13.81 -16.05
N GLN A 54 6.69 13.89 -17.28
CA GLN A 54 6.73 12.76 -18.21
C GLN A 54 7.94 11.87 -17.94
N HIS A 55 7.69 10.56 -17.87
CA HIS A 55 8.70 9.53 -17.69
C HIS A 55 8.59 8.51 -18.83
N ASN A 56 9.69 8.25 -19.52
CA ASN A 56 9.71 7.32 -20.66
C ASN A 56 9.34 5.89 -20.23
N PHE A 57 8.78 5.09 -21.14
CA PHE A 57 8.61 3.65 -20.88
C PHE A 57 9.93 2.97 -20.49
N GLY A 58 9.84 2.04 -19.54
CA GLY A 58 10.99 1.32 -18.97
C GLY A 58 11.73 2.10 -17.87
N SER A 59 11.37 3.36 -17.62
CA SER A 59 11.97 4.14 -16.55
C SER A 59 11.55 3.65 -15.16
N LYS A 60 12.48 3.80 -14.21
CA LYS A 60 12.26 3.57 -12.79
C LYS A 60 12.83 4.74 -12.01
N TRP A 61 12.13 5.19 -10.98
CA TRP A 61 12.59 6.27 -10.12
C TRP A 61 12.04 6.10 -8.71
N VAL A 62 12.69 6.77 -7.76
CA VAL A 62 12.22 6.85 -6.39
C VAL A 62 11.83 8.28 -6.09
N ARG A 63 10.67 8.47 -5.47
CA ARG A 63 10.19 9.77 -5.02
C ARG A 63 9.33 9.60 -3.78
N ASP A 64 9.55 10.42 -2.76
CA ASP A 64 8.76 10.38 -1.52
C ASP A 64 8.72 8.97 -0.90
N CYS A 65 9.82 8.22 -0.99
CA CYS A 65 9.92 6.80 -0.63
C CYS A 65 8.95 5.87 -1.36
N MET A 66 8.44 6.28 -2.52
CA MET A 66 7.77 5.41 -3.46
C MET A 66 8.71 5.01 -4.59
N GLN A 67 8.87 3.71 -4.80
CA GLN A 67 9.52 3.16 -5.97
C GLN A 67 8.50 3.07 -7.10
N CYS A 68 8.73 3.85 -8.15
CA CYS A 68 7.87 3.94 -9.31
C CYS A 68 8.51 3.29 -10.54
N SER A 69 7.65 2.76 -11.41
CA SER A 69 8.02 2.24 -12.73
C SER A 69 6.96 2.60 -13.75
N CYS A 70 7.41 3.03 -14.93
CA CYS A 70 6.52 3.29 -16.07
C CYS A 70 6.70 2.18 -17.11
N THR A 71 5.62 1.46 -17.41
CA THR A 71 5.58 0.43 -18.44
C THR A 71 4.57 0.81 -19.52
N THR A 72 4.48 0.01 -20.58
CA THR A 72 3.44 0.16 -21.61
C THR A 72 2.03 -0.09 -21.07
N GLU A 73 1.90 -0.72 -19.89
CA GLU A 73 0.61 -0.95 -19.24
C GLU A 73 0.18 0.25 -18.40
N GLY A 74 1.14 0.99 -17.83
CA GLY A 74 0.84 2.13 -16.96
C GLY A 74 1.96 2.49 -15.99
N LEU A 75 1.62 3.36 -15.05
CA LEU A 75 2.46 3.78 -13.95
C LEU A 75 2.15 2.94 -12.70
N SER A 76 3.14 2.21 -12.20
CA SER A 76 3.07 1.53 -10.90
C SER A 76 4.00 2.20 -9.92
N CYS A 77 3.52 2.51 -8.71
CA CYS A 77 4.33 3.03 -7.62
C CYS A 77 4.00 2.30 -6.33
N CYS A 78 5.01 1.93 -5.56
CA CYS A 78 4.88 1.23 -4.28
C CYS A 78 5.70 1.91 -3.20
N ASN A 79 5.16 1.99 -1.98
CA ASN A 79 5.91 2.46 -0.81
C ASN A 79 7.09 1.50 -0.53
N MET A 80 8.26 2.08 -0.25
CA MET A 80 9.47 1.34 0.14
C MET A 80 9.53 1.10 1.64
N ILE A 81 8.74 1.83 2.42
CA ILE A 81 8.65 1.67 3.87
C ILE A 81 7.51 0.68 4.17
N PRO A 82 7.76 -0.38 4.93
CA PRO A 82 6.71 -1.34 5.28
C PRO A 82 5.67 -0.68 6.20
N ASP A 83 4.40 -1.03 5.99
CA ASP A 83 3.32 -0.63 6.88
C ASP A 83 3.46 -1.38 8.22
N THR A 84 3.52 -0.61 9.31
CA THR A 84 3.59 -1.09 10.69
C THR A 84 2.39 -1.93 11.11
N GLY A 85 1.25 -1.86 10.40
CA GLY A 85 0.09 -2.69 10.66
C GLY A 85 0.19 -4.12 10.10
N ILE A 86 1.17 -4.38 9.24
CA ILE A 86 1.35 -5.68 8.55
C ILE A 86 2.56 -6.44 9.11
N VAL A 87 3.57 -5.72 9.60
CA VAL A 87 4.76 -6.33 10.19
C VAL A 87 4.45 -6.70 11.63
N ASP A 88 4.45 -8.00 11.93
CA ASP A 88 4.40 -8.51 13.30
C ASP A 88 5.74 -8.19 13.98
N ILE A 89 5.75 -7.14 14.80
CA ILE A 89 6.93 -6.67 15.52
C ILE A 89 6.75 -7.05 16.97
N SER A 90 7.68 -7.86 17.49
CA SER A 90 7.69 -8.26 18.89
C SER A 90 7.69 -7.05 19.83
N GLU A 91 7.13 -7.20 21.03
CA GLU A 91 6.99 -6.14 22.05
C GLU A 91 8.34 -5.49 22.40
N GLU A 92 9.43 -6.23 22.37
CA GLU A 92 10.79 -5.74 22.61
C GLU A 92 11.43 -5.02 21.41
N CYS A 93 10.76 -4.98 20.26
CA CYS A 93 11.28 -4.46 19.01
C CYS A 93 10.50 -3.24 18.50
N GLU A 94 11.16 -2.43 17.68
CA GLU A 94 10.56 -1.27 17.03
C GLU A 94 11.08 -1.11 15.60
N LEU A 95 10.22 -0.58 14.72
CA LEU A 95 10.60 -0.20 13.36
C LEU A 95 11.21 1.20 13.36
N VAL A 96 12.47 1.30 12.96
CA VAL A 96 13.17 2.56 12.74
C VAL A 96 13.21 2.86 11.26
N VAL A 97 12.56 3.97 10.87
CA VAL A 97 12.48 4.43 9.47
C VAL A 97 13.48 5.54 9.23
N ASN A 98 14.32 5.37 8.20
CA ASN A 98 15.17 6.41 7.65
C ASN A 98 14.54 6.92 6.34
N LYS A 99 13.92 8.09 6.40
CA LYS A 99 13.23 8.71 5.25
C LYS A 99 14.19 9.26 4.18
N GLU A 100 15.43 9.59 4.54
CA GLU A 100 16.42 10.09 3.58
C GLU A 100 16.89 8.99 2.62
N THR A 101 17.05 7.79 3.15
CA THR A 101 17.46 6.59 2.39
C THR A 101 16.29 5.71 1.99
N CYS A 102 15.07 6.06 2.40
CA CYS A 102 13.85 5.28 2.22
C CYS A 102 14.02 3.82 2.66
N SER A 103 14.65 3.64 3.82
CA SER A 103 14.90 2.32 4.42
C SER A 103 14.23 2.21 5.78
N ALA A 104 13.91 1.00 6.18
CA ALA A 104 13.40 0.71 7.51
C ALA A 104 14.11 -0.52 8.08
N LYS A 105 14.35 -0.51 9.39
CA LYS A 105 14.98 -1.62 10.12
C LYS A 105 14.18 -1.92 11.37
N VAL A 106 14.04 -3.19 11.70
CA VAL A 106 13.47 -3.60 12.99
C VAL A 106 14.63 -3.81 13.97
N VAL A 107 14.63 -3.09 15.07
CA VAL A 107 15.71 -3.10 16.07
C VAL A 107 15.14 -3.33 17.47
N LEU A 108 15.99 -3.73 18.41
CA LEU A 108 15.59 -3.84 19.81
C LEU A 108 15.33 -2.44 20.41
N LYS A 109 14.24 -2.30 21.16
CA LYS A 109 13.94 -1.08 21.94
C LYS A 109 15.03 -0.79 22.98
N SER A 110 15.64 -1.82 23.55
CA SER A 110 16.70 -1.70 24.56
C SER A 110 18.05 -1.29 23.98
N ASP A 111 18.31 -1.61 22.71
CA ASP A 111 19.56 -1.30 22.00
C ASP A 111 19.30 -1.21 20.50
N LYS A 112 19.13 0.03 20.01
CA LYS A 112 18.79 0.32 18.60
C LYS A 112 19.90 -0.03 17.60
N THR A 113 21.08 -0.42 18.08
CA THR A 113 22.19 -0.86 17.21
C THR A 113 22.09 -2.33 16.83
N LYS A 114 21.25 -3.10 17.54
CA LYS A 114 21.05 -4.53 17.30
C LYS A 114 19.77 -4.75 16.51
N GLU A 115 19.91 -5.51 15.42
CA GLU A 115 18.76 -5.98 14.66
C GLU A 115 17.91 -6.92 15.53
N CYS A 116 16.60 -6.77 15.43
CA CYS A 116 15.66 -7.67 16.05
C CYS A 116 15.56 -8.93 15.19
N ASN A 117 16.05 -10.06 15.70
CA ASN A 117 15.88 -11.33 15.01
C ASN A 117 14.55 -11.96 15.45
N PRO A 118 13.60 -12.21 14.54
CA PRO A 118 12.44 -13.04 14.88
C PRO A 118 12.97 -14.45 15.14
N ASN A 119 12.98 -14.87 16.41
CA ASN A 119 13.22 -16.27 16.76
C ASN A 119 12.00 -17.13 16.43
#